data_AF-A0A821SG41-F1
#
_entry.id   AF-A0A821SG41-F1
#
_cell.length_a   1.000
_cell.length_b   1.000
_cell.length_c   1.000
_cell.angle_alpha   90.00
_cell.angle_beta   90.00
_cell.angle_gamma   90.00
#
_symmetry.space_group_name_H-M   'P 1'
#
loop_
_entity.id
_entity.type
_entity.pdbx_description
1 polymer ?
#
loop_
_entity_poly.entity_id
_entity_poly.type
_entity_poly.pdbx_seq_one_letter_code
_entity_poly.pdbx_strand_id
1 'polypeptide(L)'
;MFHNNSIVVDENLSPDDPLFWSRPTSINCNIVRIIGIFLCLAAFIGIVLNGALLYSFVRYKFLRTPPNIFIMFISGIGLLASCSIIPLAGSSSLYC
;
A
#
# COMPACT_ATOMS: atom_id res chain seq x y z
N MET A 1 -28.65 -11.85 10.46
CA MET A 1 -28.63 -10.88 11.57
C MET A 1 -27.67 -9.78 11.18
N PHE A 2 -28.17 -8.62 10.77
CA PHE A 2 -27.34 -7.46 10.40
C PHE A 2 -26.85 -6.80 11.70
N HIS A 3 -25.56 -6.89 11.99
CA HIS A 3 -24.97 -6.11 13.07
C HIS A 3 -24.80 -4.66 12.60
N ASN A 4 -25.50 -3.77 13.29
CA ASN A 4 -25.54 -2.33 13.06
C ASN A 4 -24.18 -1.73 13.45
N ASN A 5 -23.32 -1.44 12.47
CA ASN A 5 -21.98 -0.83 12.66
C ASN A 5 -22.03 0.71 12.69
N SER A 6 -23.05 1.30 13.31
CA SER A 6 -23.07 2.74 13.57
C SER A 6 -22.44 3.01 14.94
N ILE A 7 -21.15 3.39 14.92
CA ILE A 7 -20.49 3.99 16.07
C ILE A 7 -21.20 5.32 16.34
N VAL A 8 -21.82 5.43 17.51
CA VAL A 8 -22.49 6.64 18.01
C VAL A 8 -21.46 7.76 18.08
N VAL A 9 -21.65 8.80 17.26
CA VAL A 9 -20.86 10.03 17.32
C VAL A 9 -21.42 10.85 18.47
N ASP A 10 -20.75 10.82 19.63
CA ASP A 10 -20.97 11.82 20.68
C ASP A 10 -20.46 13.17 20.15
N GLU A 11 -21.38 14.00 19.64
CA GLU A 11 -21.14 15.35 19.09
C GLU A 11 -20.70 16.38 20.15
N ASN A 12 -20.54 15.99 21.41
CA ASN A 12 -20.28 16.88 22.54
C ASN A 12 -18.82 16.96 23.01
N LEU A 13 -17.84 16.46 22.24
CA LEU A 13 -16.44 16.50 22.66
C LEU A 13 -15.70 17.74 22.12
N SER A 14 -15.10 18.50 23.02
CA SER A 14 -14.37 19.73 22.71
C SER A 14 -13.10 19.42 21.91
N PRO A 15 -12.72 20.22 20.89
CA PRO A 15 -11.51 20.00 20.08
C PRO A 15 -10.20 20.10 20.88
N ASP A 16 -10.25 20.57 22.12
CA ASP A 16 -9.11 20.65 23.04
C ASP A 16 -8.86 19.33 23.81
N ASP A 17 -9.77 18.34 23.70
CA ASP A 17 -9.58 17.05 24.34
C ASP A 17 -8.51 16.23 23.59
N PRO A 18 -7.47 15.71 24.27
CA PRO A 18 -6.43 14.91 23.62
C PRO A 18 -6.99 13.62 22.99
N LEU A 19 -8.16 13.17 23.47
CA LEU A 19 -8.94 12.06 22.93
C LEU A 19 -9.60 12.36 21.57
N PHE A 20 -9.81 13.64 21.23
CA PHE A 20 -10.40 14.06 19.96
C PHE A 20 -9.48 13.68 18.78
N TRP A 21 -8.18 13.95 18.90
CA TRP A 21 -7.17 13.57 17.91
C TRP A 21 -6.81 12.08 17.92
N SER A 22 -7.18 11.34 18.98
CA SER A 22 -6.99 9.89 19.05
C SER A 22 -8.17 9.10 18.46
N ARG A 23 -9.30 9.76 18.17
CA ARG A 23 -10.39 9.08 17.46
C ARG A 23 -9.96 8.87 16.01
N PRO A 24 -10.03 7.63 15.48
CA PRO A 24 -10.05 7.48 14.05
C PRO A 24 -11.23 8.32 13.55
N THR A 25 -10.94 9.35 12.75
CA THR A 25 -11.96 9.96 11.90
C THR A 25 -12.66 8.80 11.21
N SER A 26 -14.00 8.80 11.19
CA SER A 26 -14.79 7.69 10.67
C SER A 26 -14.60 7.54 9.17
N ILE A 27 -13.43 7.06 8.77
CA ILE A 27 -13.11 6.73 7.40
C ILE A 27 -13.98 5.51 7.09
N ASN A 28 -14.89 5.69 6.14
CA ASN A 28 -15.85 4.68 5.75
C ASN A 28 -15.09 3.39 5.37
N CYS A 29 -15.33 2.29 6.09
CA CYS A 29 -14.64 1.01 5.88
C CYS A 29 -14.72 0.54 4.42
N ASN A 30 -15.77 0.92 3.68
CA ASN A 30 -15.88 0.62 2.25
C ASN A 30 -14.81 1.33 1.42
N ILE A 31 -14.53 2.60 1.72
CA ILE A 31 -13.48 3.39 1.04
C ILE A 31 -12.11 2.79 1.37
N VAL A 32 -11.87 2.44 2.63
CA VAL A 32 -10.63 1.78 3.06
C VAL A 32 -10.43 0.48 2.30
N ARG A 33 -11.42 -0.42 2.27
CA ARG A 33 -11.32 -1.68 1.52
C ARG A 33 -11.04 -1.50 0.03
N ILE A 34 -11.67 -0.52 -0.62
CA ILE A 34 -11.42 -0.21 -2.03
C ILE A 34 -9.96 0.19 -2.23
N ILE A 35 -9.41 1.07 -1.37
CA ILE A 35 -8.00 1.46 -1.41
C ILE A 35 -7.08 0.25 -1.20
N GLY A 36 -7.41 -0.64 -0.26
CA GLY A 36 -6.67 -1.89 -0.02
C GLY A 36 -6.59 -2.79 -1.25
N ILE A 37 -7.71 -2.97 -1.97
CA ILE A 37 -7.74 -3.74 -3.22
C ILE A 37 -6.85 -3.10 -4.29
N PHE A 38 -6.92 -1.77 -4.47
CA PHE A 38 -6.06 -1.06 -5.42
C PHE A 38 -4.58 -1.18 -5.06
N LEU A 39 -4.22 -1.13 -3.78
CA LEU A 39 -2.86 -1.35 -3.30
C LEU A 39 -2.38 -2.76 -3.62
N CYS A 40 -3.20 -3.79 -3.38
CA CYS A 40 -2.86 -5.17 -3.75
C CYS A 40 -2.63 -5.35 -5.25
N LEU A 41 -3.47 -4.73 -6.09
CA LEU A 41 -3.28 -4.75 -7.55
C LEU A 41 -2.00 -4.03 -7.97
N ALA A 42 -1.71 -2.87 -7.37
CA ALA A 42 -0.48 -2.12 -7.62
C ALA A 42 0.77 -2.93 -7.21
N ALA A 43 0.72 -3.63 -6.07
CA ALA A 43 1.79 -4.52 -5.63
C ALA A 43 2.04 -5.64 -6.65
N PHE A 44 0.98 -6.29 -7.14
CA PHE A 44 1.08 -7.35 -8.13
C PHE A 44 1.73 -6.85 -9.43
N ILE A 45 1.26 -5.72 -9.94
CA ILE A 45 1.82 -5.08 -11.15
C ILE A 45 3.30 -4.70 -10.92
N GLY A 46 3.61 -4.15 -9.75
CA GLY A 46 4.97 -3.80 -9.35
C GLY A 46 5.92 -5.01 -9.32
N ILE A 47 5.48 -6.15 -8.79
CA ILE A 47 6.27 -7.40 -8.79
C ILE A 47 6.55 -7.85 -10.22
N VAL A 48 5.54 -7.88 -11.08
CA VAL A 48 5.68 -8.37 -12.46
C VAL A 48 6.61 -7.46 -13.27
N LEU A 49 6.40 -6.15 -13.24
CA LEU A 49 7.20 -5.18 -14.01
C LEU A 49 8.65 -5.13 -13.54
N ASN A 50 8.87 -4.97 -12.23
CA ASN A 50 10.23 -4.89 -11.69
C ASN A 50 10.94 -6.24 -11.84
N GLY A 51 10.23 -7.36 -11.68
CA GLY A 51 10.77 -8.70 -11.90
C GLY A 51 11.19 -8.92 -13.36
N ALA A 52 10.38 -8.49 -14.32
CA ALA A 52 10.70 -8.57 -15.74
C ALA A 52 11.92 -7.70 -16.13
N LEU A 53 12.03 -6.51 -15.54
CA LEU A 53 13.21 -5.63 -15.74
C LEU A 53 14.48 -6.28 -15.19
N LEU A 54 14.44 -6.75 -13.94
CA LEU A 54 15.55 -7.47 -13.32
C LEU A 54 15.95 -8.72 -14.13
N TYR A 55 14.96 -9.52 -14.55
CA TYR A 55 15.19 -10.67 -15.40
C TYR A 55 15.89 -10.29 -16.72
N SER A 56 15.44 -9.21 -17.36
CA SER A 56 16.04 -8.71 -18.61
C SER A 56 17.50 -8.29 -18.39
N PHE A 57 17.83 -7.64 -17.29
CA PHE A 57 19.23 -7.29 -16.98
C PHE A 57 20.13 -8.50 -16.68
N VAL A 58 19.57 -9.55 -16.06
CA VAL A 58 20.29 -10.81 -15.84
C VAL A 58 20.56 -11.48 -17.18
N ARG A 59 19.56 -11.53 -18.06
CA ARG A 59 19.62 -12.24 -19.35
C ARG A 59 20.47 -11.54 -20.40
N TYR A 60 20.34 -10.21 -20.54
CA TYR A 60 21.01 -9.45 -21.59
C TYR A 60 22.22 -8.70 -21.02
N LYS A 61 23.41 -9.26 -21.21
CA LYS A 61 24.68 -8.64 -20.75
C LYS A 61 24.93 -7.25 -21.35
N PHE A 62 24.41 -6.99 -22.56
CA PHE A 62 24.50 -5.68 -23.22
C PHE A 62 23.79 -4.55 -22.46
N LEU A 63 22.78 -4.88 -21.64
CA LEU A 63 22.05 -3.89 -20.85
C LEU A 63 22.83 -3.45 -19.59
N ARG A 64 24.00 -4.02 -19.28
CA ARG A 64 24.78 -3.66 -18.06
C ARG A 64 25.66 -2.43 -18.29
N THR A 65 25.05 -1.32 -18.66
CA THR A 65 25.71 -0.02 -18.75
C THR A 65 25.57 0.74 -17.42
N PRO A 66 26.47 1.69 -17.10
CA PRO A 66 26.38 2.48 -15.87
C PRO A 66 25.00 3.11 -15.57
N PRO A 67 24.29 3.74 -16.53
CA PRO A 67 22.93 4.26 -16.28
C PRO A 67 21.92 3.15 -15.99
N ASN A 68 22.09 1.98 -16.60
CA ASN A 68 21.19 0.86 -16.42
C ASN A 68 21.38 0.14 -15.07
N ILE A 69 22.57 0.24 -14.47
CA ILE A 69 22.81 -0.24 -13.09
C ILE A 69 21.96 0.57 -12.10
N PHE A 70 21.79 1.87 -12.32
CA PHE A 70 20.90 2.70 -11.52
C PHE A 70 19.43 2.28 -11.67
N ILE A 71 19.00 1.96 -12.90
CA ILE A 71 17.65 1.43 -13.17
C ILE A 71 17.44 0.08 -12.47
N MET A 72 18.44 -0.80 -12.49
CA MET A 72 18.40 -2.07 -11.76
C MET A 72 18.24 -1.86 -10.24
N PHE A 73 18.95 -0.88 -9.67
CA PHE A 73 18.83 -0.53 -8.26
C PHE A 73 17.42 -0.01 -7.91
N ILE A 74 16.88 0.91 -8.71
CA ILE A 74 15.50 1.39 -8.53
C ILE A 74 14.49 0.24 -8.65
N SER A 75 14.67 -0.64 -9.64
CA SER A 75 13.79 -1.80 -9.85
C SER A 75 13.84 -2.75 -8.65
N GLY A 76 15.02 -2.94 -8.04
CA GLY A 76 15.18 -3.71 -6.80
C GLY A 76 14.40 -3.11 -5.62
N ILE A 77 14.47 -1.79 -5.43
CA ILE A 77 13.69 -1.09 -4.40
C ILE A 77 12.19 -1.22 -4.68
N GLY A 78 11.77 -1.04 -5.93
CA GLY A 78 10.37 -1.18 -6.33
C GLY A 78 9.82 -2.58 -6.06
N LEU A 79 10.64 -3.61 -6.27
CA LEU A 79 10.28 -5.00 -5.99
C LEU A 79 10.17 -5.25 -4.48
N LEU A 80 11.13 -4.73 -3.69
CA LEU A 80 11.06 -4.81 -2.23
C LEU A 80 9.79 -4.14 -1.68
N ALA A 81 9.49 -2.92 -2.13
CA ALA A 81 8.30 -2.20 -1.72
C ALA A 81 7.00 -2.95 -2.09
N SER A 82 6.96 -3.54 -3.29
CA SER A 82 5.80 -4.31 -3.76
C SER A 82 5.61 -5.62 -3.00
N CYS A 83 6.69 -6.21 -2.47
CA CYS A 83 6.63 -7.46 -1.70
C CYS A 83 6.33 -7.27 -0.21
N SER A 84 6.72 -6.14 0.40
CA SER A 84 6.62 -5.95 1.86
C SER A 84 5.73 -4.78 2.26
N ILE A 85 6.02 -3.57 1.78
CA ILE A 85 5.38 -2.33 2.22
C ILE A 85 3.92 -2.28 1.77
N ILE A 86 3.65 -2.57 0.50
CA ILE A 86 2.30 -2.46 -0.08
C ILE A 86 1.37 -3.56 0.45
N PRO A 87 1.78 -4.84 0.58
CA PRO A 87 0.95 -5.87 1.19
C PRO A 87 0.64 -5.62 2.67
N LEU A 88 1.58 -5.05 3.43
CA LEU A 88 1.35 -4.66 4.83
C LEU A 88 0.29 -3.55 4.94
N ALA A 89 0.37 -2.55 4.06
CA ALA A 89 -0.62 -1.47 3.97
C ALA A 89 -2.00 -1.97 3.50
N GLY A 90 -2.04 -2.83 2.47
CA GLY A 90 -3.27 -3.43 1.95
C GLY A 90 -3.95 -4.36 2.93
N SER A 91 -3.18 -5.18 3.66
CA SER A 91 -3.72 -6.09 4.69
C SER A 91 -4.41 -5.29 5.79
N SER A 92 -3.74 -4.27 6.32
CA SER A 92 -4.29 -3.39 7.37
C SER A 92 -5.60 -2.71 6.95
N SER A 93 -5.73 -2.44 5.65
CA SER A 93 -6.89 -1.81 5.01
C SER A 93 -8.06 -2.79 4.75
N LEU A 94 -7.78 -4.09 4.57
CA LEU A 94 -8.81 -5.12 4.40
C LEU A 94 -9.47 -5.56 5.72
N TYR A 95 -8.78 -5.37 6.86
CA TYR A 95 -9.31 -5.70 8.19
C TYR A 95 -10.22 -4.61 8.79
N CYS A 96 -10.54 -3.57 8.01
CA CYS A 96 -11.56 -2.57 8.35
C CYS A 96 -12.99 -3.12 8.28
#